data_AF-A0A1F9SJF9-F1
#
_entry.id   AF-A0A1F9SJF9-F1
#
_cell.length_a   1.000
_cell.length_b   1.000
_cell.length_c   1.000
_cell.angle_alpha   90.00
_cell.angle_beta   90.00
_cell.angle_gamma   90.00
#
_symmetry.space_group_name_H-M   'P 1'
#
loop_
_entity.id
_entity.type
_entity.pdbx_description
1 polymer ?
#
loop_
_entity_poly.entity_id
_entity_poly.type
_entity_poly.pdbx_seq_one_letter_code
_entity_poly.pdbx_strand_id
1 'polypeptide(L)'
;MNRYAAPFLALLWLAAAAALPAPARAQANTAPEEQTFDYNPDAGKELPKLQQSIAETTFEDAEMINHPVYGTIMLSKHRWKGWVTRALYLALINIALIAITLSMARTSESTIIISYILSGASFTISFWTFLCAVLIFQLKAAAWIYVLPVAAVTAGVGYLVLMKIKKSDVSFTELKESFQKMRSAAVEDGRLASVDGSPGDWPDDDFVRHQ
;
A
#
# COMPACT_ATOMS: atom_id res chain seq x y z
N MET A 1 -15.87 -28.14 -2.23
CA MET A 1 -15.04 -27.44 -1.24
C MET A 1 -14.50 -26.16 -1.86
N ASN A 2 -14.89 -25.01 -1.32
CA ASN A 2 -14.69 -23.68 -1.92
C ASN A 2 -13.21 -23.25 -1.96
N ARG A 3 -12.65 -23.10 -3.17
CA ARG A 3 -11.27 -22.63 -3.42
C ARG A 3 -11.05 -21.14 -3.15
N TYR A 4 -12.10 -20.40 -2.79
CA TYR A 4 -12.06 -18.95 -2.53
C TYR A 4 -11.88 -18.57 -1.05
N ALA A 5 -11.93 -19.54 -0.11
CA ALA A 5 -11.79 -19.26 1.32
C ALA A 5 -10.33 -19.16 1.80
N ALA A 6 -9.39 -19.72 1.04
CA ALA A 6 -7.97 -19.78 1.41
C ALA A 6 -7.26 -18.41 1.52
N PRO A 7 -7.45 -17.43 0.60
CA PRO A 7 -6.73 -16.15 0.71
C PRO A 7 -7.26 -15.27 1.86
N PHE A 8 -8.56 -15.36 2.18
CA PHE A 8 -9.16 -14.61 3.28
C PHE A 8 -8.72 -15.12 4.66
N LEU A 9 -8.58 -16.44 4.83
CA LEU A 9 -8.05 -17.03 6.06
C LEU A 9 -6.57 -16.70 6.27
N ALA A 10 -5.77 -16.62 5.19
CA ALA A 10 -4.36 -16.23 5.27
C ALA A 10 -4.18 -14.76 5.68
N LEU A 11 -5.02 -13.85 5.17
CA LEU A 11 -5.01 -12.44 5.55
C LEU A 11 -5.46 -12.20 7.00
N LEU A 12 -6.43 -12.97 7.48
CA LEU A 12 -6.86 -12.95 8.88
C LEU A 12 -5.78 -13.48 9.84
N TRP A 13 -5.01 -14.50 9.43
CA TRP A 13 -3.87 -15.01 10.19
C TRP A 13 -2.71 -14.02 10.25
N LEU A 14 -2.42 -13.30 9.15
CA LEU A 14 -1.37 -12.29 9.12
C LEU A 14 -1.72 -11.07 9.98
N ALA A 15 -3.00 -10.67 9.99
CA ALA A 15 -3.50 -9.59 10.85
C ALA A 15 -3.47 -9.97 12.35
N ALA A 16 -3.76 -11.24 12.68
CA ALA A 16 -3.65 -11.75 14.04
C ALA A 16 -2.19 -11.83 14.52
N ALA A 17 -1.25 -12.19 13.63
CA ALA A 17 0.18 -12.22 13.95
C ALA A 17 0.78 -10.82 14.20
N ALA A 18 0.25 -9.78 13.54
CA ALA A 18 0.67 -8.39 13.76
C ALA A 18 0.09 -7.75 15.04
N ALA A 19 -1.00 -8.31 15.58
CA ALA A 19 -1.64 -7.85 16.81
C ALA A 19 -1.05 -8.48 18.09
N LEU A 20 -0.24 -9.54 17.94
CA LEU A 20 0.48 -10.14 19.06
C LEU A 20 1.79 -9.38 19.29
N PRO A 21 2.07 -8.89 20.52
CA PRO A 21 3.38 -8.33 20.82
C PRO A 21 4.44 -9.40 20.59
N ALA A 22 5.44 -9.08 19.77
CA ALA A 22 6.56 -9.98 19.52
C ALA A 22 7.19 -10.39 20.88
N PRO A 23 7.38 -11.69 21.14
CA PRO A 23 8.00 -12.11 22.40
C PRO A 23 9.44 -11.59 22.44
N ALA A 24 9.82 -10.98 23.55
CA ALA A 24 11.20 -10.56 23.90
C ALA A 24 12.23 -11.71 23.90
N ARG A 25 11.84 -12.90 23.42
CA ARG A 25 12.69 -14.09 23.29
C ARG A 25 13.69 -14.01 22.13
N ALA A 26 13.57 -13.05 21.22
CA ALA A 26 14.58 -12.84 20.18
C ALA A 26 15.94 -12.36 20.71
N GLN A 27 16.03 -11.91 21.97
CA GLN A 27 17.28 -11.52 22.64
C GLN A 27 17.73 -12.48 23.75
N ALA A 28 17.02 -13.61 23.94
CA ALA A 28 17.24 -14.49 25.09
C ALA A 28 18.43 -15.47 24.93
N ASN A 29 19.19 -15.39 23.83
CA ASN A 29 20.28 -16.32 23.51
C ASN A 29 21.63 -15.62 23.21
N THR A 30 21.82 -14.37 23.64
CA THR A 30 23.16 -13.76 23.66
C THR A 30 23.78 -13.97 25.04
N ALA A 31 25.06 -14.35 25.07
CA ALA A 31 25.76 -14.69 26.30
C ALA A 31 25.75 -13.50 27.30
N PRO A 32 25.63 -13.75 28.61
CA PRO A 32 25.58 -12.69 29.63
C PRO A 32 26.86 -11.84 29.70
N GLU A 33 27.96 -12.32 29.11
CA GLU A 33 29.24 -11.62 29.00
C GLU A 33 29.18 -10.39 28.08
N GLU A 34 28.21 -10.32 27.16
CA GLU A 34 28.01 -9.16 26.28
C GLU A 34 27.16 -8.05 26.93
N GLN A 35 26.66 -8.25 28.16
CA GLN A 35 25.72 -7.34 28.84
C GLN A 35 26.30 -6.64 30.08
N THR A 36 27.56 -6.87 30.42
CA THR A 36 28.20 -6.24 31.59
C THR A 36 29.52 -5.59 31.22
N PHE A 37 29.59 -4.27 31.37
CA PHE A 37 30.83 -3.50 31.24
C PHE A 37 31.64 -3.67 32.53
N ASP A 38 32.60 -4.59 32.54
CA ASP A 38 33.55 -4.75 33.63
C ASP A 38 34.73 -3.80 33.43
N TYR A 39 34.91 -2.84 34.34
CA TYR A 39 35.95 -1.81 34.22
C TYR A 39 37.29 -2.35 34.73
N ASN A 40 38.27 -2.49 33.82
CA ASN A 40 39.64 -2.83 34.17
C ASN A 40 40.55 -1.58 34.00
N PRO A 41 41.04 -0.96 35.09
CA PRO A 41 41.73 0.33 35.06
C PRO A 41 43.12 0.33 34.40
N ASP A 42 43.68 -0.83 34.05
CA ASP A 42 45.06 -0.92 33.49
C ASP A 42 45.13 -1.19 31.98
N ALA A 43 44.01 -1.15 31.25
CA ALA A 43 44.00 -1.31 29.79
C ALA A 43 44.25 0.02 29.05
N GLY A 44 45.34 0.70 29.40
CA GLY A 44 45.83 1.88 28.70
C GLY A 44 46.30 1.54 27.29
N LYS A 45 45.47 1.85 26.27
CA LYS A 45 45.86 2.24 24.91
C LYS A 45 44.64 2.78 24.18
N GLU A 46 44.68 4.08 23.89
CA GLU A 46 43.64 4.81 23.18
C GLU A 46 43.28 4.12 21.86
N LEU A 47 42.04 3.63 21.77
CA LEU A 47 41.43 3.20 20.51
C LEU A 47 40.55 4.36 20.00
N PRO A 48 40.60 4.67 18.68
CA PRO A 48 39.95 5.85 18.14
C PRO A 48 38.44 5.76 18.36
N LYS A 49 37.84 6.86 18.83
CA LYS A 49 36.39 7.06 19.01
C LYS A 49 35.60 6.45 17.84
N LEU A 50 35.16 5.22 18.01
CA LEU A 50 34.13 4.62 17.18
C LEU A 50 32.88 5.46 17.42
N GLN A 51 32.46 6.13 16.35
CA GLN A 51 31.31 7.00 16.29
C GLN A 51 30.08 6.22 16.78
N GLN A 52 29.74 6.39 18.07
CA GLN A 52 28.55 5.83 18.68
C GLN A 52 27.31 6.48 18.06
N SER A 53 26.86 5.89 16.96
CA SER A 53 25.52 6.07 16.43
C SER A 53 24.66 4.97 17.02
N ILE A 54 24.17 5.16 18.24
CA ILE A 54 22.86 4.71 18.76
C ILE A 54 22.64 5.58 19.99
N ALA A 55 21.55 6.34 19.99
CA ALA A 55 21.18 7.27 21.04
C ALA A 55 21.36 6.67 22.44
N GLU A 56 22.24 7.26 23.25
CA GLU A 56 22.21 7.08 24.70
C GLU A 56 20.84 7.54 25.19
N THR A 57 19.95 6.60 25.49
CA THR A 57 18.74 6.90 26.25
C THR A 57 19.16 7.07 27.70
N THR A 58 19.47 8.30 28.10
CA THR A 58 19.58 8.68 29.51
C THR A 58 18.30 8.27 30.25
N PHE A 59 18.45 7.75 31.47
CA PHE A 59 17.33 7.24 32.29
C PHE A 59 16.19 8.26 32.50
N GLU A 60 16.45 9.55 32.30
CA GLU A 60 15.45 10.63 32.38
C GLU A 60 14.44 10.62 31.22
N ASP A 61 14.78 10.02 30.08
CA ASP A 61 13.92 9.95 28.89
C ASP A 61 13.10 8.66 28.79
N ALA A 62 13.18 7.80 29.82
CA ALA A 62 12.46 6.54 29.91
C ALA A 62 11.33 6.61 30.95
N GLU A 63 10.13 6.21 30.55
CA GLU A 63 9.00 5.98 31.43
C GLU A 63 9.02 4.52 31.90
N MET A 64 9.08 4.32 33.22
CA MET A 64 9.04 2.98 33.82
C MET A 64 7.60 2.60 34.14
N ILE A 65 7.09 1.56 33.49
CA ILE A 65 5.77 0.98 33.76
C ILE A 65 5.97 -0.35 34.47
N ASN A 66 5.47 -0.47 35.69
CA ASN A 66 5.48 -1.75 36.43
C ASN A 66 4.27 -2.58 36.00
N HIS A 67 4.50 -3.62 35.19
CA HIS A 67 3.47 -4.54 34.75
C HIS A 67 3.44 -5.79 35.65
N PRO A 68 2.28 -6.22 36.18
CA PRO A 68 2.20 -7.32 37.15
C PRO A 68 2.67 -8.68 36.60
N VAL A 69 2.62 -8.87 35.28
CA VAL A 69 3.04 -10.12 34.61
C VAL A 69 4.41 -10.01 33.92
N TYR A 70 4.82 -8.81 33.49
CA TYR A 70 6.00 -8.62 32.62
C TYR A 70 7.16 -7.89 33.32
N GLY A 71 7.00 -7.55 34.60
CA GLY A 71 7.99 -6.78 35.37
C GLY A 71 8.00 -5.31 34.97
N THR A 72 9.11 -4.62 35.27
CA THR A 72 9.31 -3.21 34.93
C THR A 72 9.68 -3.08 33.45
N ILE A 73 8.78 -2.51 32.65
CA ILE A 73 9.03 -2.20 31.24
C ILE A 73 9.48 -0.74 31.16
N MET A 74 10.66 -0.50 30.58
CA MET A 74 11.15 0.85 30.28
C MET A 74 10.75 1.22 28.84
N LEU A 75 9.99 2.31 28.68
CA LEU A 75 9.58 2.82 27.38
C LEU A 75 10.12 4.23 27.17
N SER A 76 10.65 4.54 25.98
CA SER A 76 11.08 5.91 25.67
C SER A 76 9.88 6.87 25.62
N LYS A 77 9.98 8.00 26.33
CA LYS A 77 9.05 9.13 26.31
C LYS A 77 8.88 9.75 24.91
N HIS A 78 9.86 9.54 24.03
CA HIS A 78 9.90 10.08 22.68
C HIS A 78 9.46 9.10 21.59
N ARG A 79 8.85 7.97 21.95
CA ARG A 79 8.33 6.96 21.00
C ARG A 79 7.38 7.55 19.94
N TRP A 80 6.62 8.59 20.28
CA TRP A 80 5.74 9.29 19.35
C TRP A 80 6.50 9.91 18.17
N LYS A 81 7.76 10.35 18.34
CA LYS A 81 8.57 10.95 17.27
C LYS A 81 8.81 9.94 16.13
N GLY A 82 9.10 8.67 16.48
CA GLY A 82 9.26 7.61 15.48
C GLY A 82 7.98 7.33 14.69
N TRP A 83 6.82 7.41 15.33
CA TRP A 83 5.53 7.28 14.65
C TRP A 83 5.22 8.47 13.74
N VAL A 84 5.59 9.69 14.13
CA VAL A 84 5.49 10.88 13.27
C VAL A 84 6.36 10.73 12.02
N THR A 85 7.61 10.29 12.17
CA THR A 85 8.51 10.08 11.03
C THR A 85 7.97 9.01 10.07
N ARG A 86 7.41 7.91 10.59
CA ARG A 86 6.74 6.89 9.75
C ARG A 86 5.52 7.45 9.03
N ALA A 87 4.68 8.23 9.72
CA ALA A 87 3.52 8.87 9.13
C ALA A 87 3.92 9.83 7.99
N LEU A 88 5.02 10.57 8.17
CA LEU A 88 5.58 11.46 7.14
C LEU A 88 6.02 10.68 5.89
N TYR A 89 6.78 9.60 6.05
CA TYR A 89 7.20 8.77 4.91
C TYR A 89 6.00 8.20 4.15
N LEU A 90 5.01 7.68 4.86
CA LEU A 90 3.79 7.14 4.27
C LEU A 90 3.00 8.23 3.52
N ALA A 91 2.89 9.43 4.10
CA ALA A 91 2.21 10.55 3.45
C ALA A 91 2.91 10.97 2.14
N LEU A 92 4.24 11.06 2.15
CA LEU A 92 5.03 11.39 0.95
C LEU A 92 4.86 10.33 -0.16
N ILE A 93 4.96 9.05 0.22
CA ILE A 93 4.73 7.94 -0.71
C ILE A 93 3.32 8.00 -1.29
N ASN A 94 2.31 8.31 -0.46
CA ASN A 94 0.93 8.39 -0.90
C ASN A 94 0.69 9.56 -1.87
N ILE A 95 1.28 10.73 -1.60
CA ILE A 95 1.21 11.89 -2.50
C ILE A 95 1.84 11.55 -3.85
N ALA A 96 3.02 10.90 -3.85
CA ALA A 96 3.66 10.44 -5.07
C ALA A 96 2.78 9.44 -5.85
N LEU A 97 2.15 8.49 -5.15
CA LEU A 97 1.25 7.51 -5.75
C LEU A 97 0.01 8.15 -6.38
N ILE A 98 -0.59 9.13 -5.72
CA ILE A 98 -1.71 9.92 -6.26
C ILE A 98 -1.27 10.68 -7.51
N ALA A 99 -0.08 11.31 -7.50
CA ALA A 99 0.45 12.02 -8.65
C ALA A 99 0.66 11.09 -9.86
N ILE A 100 1.21 9.89 -9.65
CA ILE A 100 1.36 8.85 -10.69
C ILE A 100 -0.01 8.42 -11.23
N THR A 101 -0.99 8.22 -10.35
CA THR A 101 -2.34 7.81 -10.76
C THR A 101 -3.03 8.89 -11.59
N LEU A 102 -2.74 10.17 -11.33
CA LEU A 102 -3.28 11.31 -12.07
C LEU A 102 -2.56 11.54 -13.40
N SER A 103 -1.28 11.21 -13.52
CA SER A 103 -0.51 11.41 -14.75
C SER A 103 -0.77 10.34 -15.80
N MET A 104 -1.32 9.18 -15.43
CA MET A 104 -1.69 8.13 -16.37
C MET A 104 -2.89 8.49 -17.25
N ALA A 105 -2.70 8.39 -18.56
CA ALA A 105 -3.77 8.48 -19.54
C ALA A 105 -4.67 7.23 -19.50
N ARG A 106 -5.99 7.45 -19.48
CA ARG A 106 -7.01 6.40 -19.37
C ARG A 106 -7.59 6.04 -20.73
N THR A 107 -6.71 5.68 -21.66
CA THR A 107 -7.06 5.37 -23.05
C THR A 107 -7.27 3.89 -23.30
N SER A 108 -6.80 3.00 -22.42
CA SER A 108 -6.93 1.55 -22.55
C SER A 108 -7.47 0.89 -21.28
N GLU A 109 -8.04 -0.31 -21.41
CA GLU A 109 -8.54 -1.10 -20.28
C GLU A 109 -7.44 -1.42 -19.27
N SER A 110 -6.24 -1.74 -19.77
CA SER A 110 -5.09 -2.01 -18.93
C SER A 110 -4.74 -0.83 -18.03
N THR A 111 -4.76 0.41 -18.57
CA THR A 111 -4.45 1.60 -17.76
C THR A 111 -5.56 1.93 -16.77
N ILE A 112 -6.82 1.63 -17.08
CA ILE A 112 -7.95 1.77 -16.15
C ILE A 112 -7.81 0.78 -14.98
N ILE A 113 -7.53 -0.50 -15.25
CA ILE A 113 -7.32 -1.54 -14.22
C ILE A 113 -6.14 -1.18 -13.31
N ILE A 114 -5.00 -0.78 -13.90
CA ILE A 114 -3.83 -0.33 -13.15
C ILE A 114 -4.20 0.87 -12.25
N SER A 115 -4.97 1.83 -12.77
CA SER A 115 -5.42 2.99 -11.99
C SER A 115 -6.29 2.59 -10.78
N TYR A 116 -7.15 1.57 -10.91
CA TYR A 116 -7.91 1.04 -9.78
C TYR A 116 -7.02 0.40 -8.72
N ILE A 117 -6.02 -0.39 -9.12
CA ILE A 117 -5.07 -1.02 -8.19
C ILE A 117 -4.26 0.05 -7.45
N LEU A 118 -3.73 1.05 -8.18
CA LEU A 118 -2.99 2.16 -7.58
C LEU A 118 -3.87 2.99 -6.64
N SER A 119 -5.13 3.24 -7.00
CA SER A 119 -6.09 3.94 -6.15
C SER A 119 -6.41 3.15 -4.87
N GLY A 120 -6.54 1.82 -4.94
CA GLY A 120 -6.71 0.96 -3.76
C GLY A 120 -5.48 0.95 -2.84
N ALA A 121 -4.27 0.91 -3.42
CA ALA A 121 -3.03 1.02 -2.66
C ALA A 121 -2.92 2.39 -1.96
N SER A 122 -3.27 3.48 -2.64
CA SER A 122 -3.31 4.83 -2.07
C SER A 122 -4.29 4.93 -0.89
N PHE A 123 -5.48 4.35 -1.03
CA PHE A 123 -6.46 4.31 0.06
C PHE A 123 -5.94 3.52 1.27
N THR A 124 -5.25 2.42 1.05
CA THR A 124 -4.63 1.61 2.11
C THR A 124 -3.56 2.40 2.86
N ILE A 125 -2.72 3.16 2.14
CA ILE A 125 -1.70 4.00 2.76
C ILE A 125 -2.35 5.15 3.56
N SER A 126 -3.40 5.79 3.03
CA SER A 126 -4.18 6.79 3.77
C SER A 126 -4.81 6.23 5.05
N PHE A 127 -5.27 4.98 5.02
CA PHE A 127 -5.76 4.31 6.23
C PHE A 127 -4.64 4.07 7.24
N TRP A 128 -3.45 3.67 6.78
CA TRP A 128 -2.30 3.46 7.65
C TRP A 128 -1.78 4.76 8.28
N THR A 129 -1.78 5.87 7.55
CA THR A 129 -1.44 7.19 8.12
C THR A 129 -2.48 7.65 9.15
N PHE A 130 -3.76 7.34 8.93
CA PHE A 130 -4.80 7.56 9.94
C PHE A 130 -4.54 6.75 11.22
N LEU A 131 -4.16 5.47 11.12
CA LEU A 131 -3.79 4.66 12.29
C LEU A 131 -2.57 5.24 13.02
N CYS A 132 -1.57 5.77 12.30
CA CYS A 132 -0.47 6.48 12.95
C CYS A 132 -0.97 7.70 13.75
N ALA A 133 -1.93 8.47 13.22
CA ALA A 133 -2.51 9.59 13.95
C ALA A 133 -3.24 9.15 15.24
N VAL A 134 -3.99 8.05 15.17
CA VAL A 134 -4.67 7.45 16.34
C VAL A 134 -3.66 7.00 17.40
N LEU A 135 -2.56 6.35 17.00
CA LEU A 135 -1.49 5.96 17.93
C LEU A 135 -0.81 7.17 18.58
N ILE A 136 -0.55 8.23 17.83
CA ILE A 136 0.04 9.47 18.37
C ILE A 136 -0.91 10.13 19.38
N PHE A 137 -2.22 10.10 19.09
CA PHE A 137 -3.25 10.56 20.03
C PHE A 137 -3.27 9.74 21.32
N GLN A 138 -3.20 8.40 21.24
CA GLN A 138 -3.12 7.53 22.41
C GLN A 138 -1.86 7.76 23.25
N LEU A 139 -0.74 8.14 22.61
CA LEU A 139 0.50 8.54 23.28
C LEU A 139 0.44 9.97 23.86
N LYS A 140 -0.72 10.63 23.86
CA LYS A 140 -0.96 11.99 24.37
C LYS A 140 -0.02 13.06 23.79
N ALA A 141 0.47 12.85 22.58
CA ALA A 141 1.37 13.80 21.91
C ALA A 141 0.59 14.71 20.96
N ALA A 142 0.76 16.03 21.04
CA ALA A 142 0.02 17.01 20.23
C ALA A 142 0.21 16.87 18.70
N ALA A 143 1.21 16.11 18.25
CA ALA A 143 1.51 15.89 16.84
C ALA A 143 0.35 15.24 16.06
N TRP A 144 -0.62 14.59 16.72
CA TRP A 144 -1.79 14.01 16.06
C TRP A 144 -2.62 15.05 15.29
N ILE A 145 -2.61 16.31 15.76
CA ILE A 145 -3.34 17.44 15.15
C ILE A 145 -2.83 17.74 13.73
N TYR A 146 -1.57 17.46 13.43
CA TYR A 146 -1.00 17.66 12.09
C TYR A 146 -1.17 16.42 11.20
N VAL A 147 -0.99 15.23 11.76
CA VAL A 147 -1.02 13.98 10.99
C VAL A 147 -2.45 13.61 10.58
N LEU A 148 -3.43 13.85 11.45
CA LEU A 148 -4.82 13.47 11.20
C LEU A 148 -5.44 14.22 9.99
N PRO A 149 -5.32 15.56 9.87
CA PRO A 149 -5.80 16.27 8.69
C PRO A 149 -5.12 15.80 7.40
N VAL A 150 -3.83 15.51 7.43
CA VAL A 150 -3.10 15.00 6.25
C VAL A 150 -3.65 13.65 5.79
N ALA A 151 -3.94 12.75 6.73
CA ALA A 151 -4.58 11.47 6.42
C ALA A 151 -5.99 11.67 5.81
N ALA A 152 -6.80 12.57 6.40
CA ALA A 152 -8.13 12.88 5.90
C ALA A 152 -8.12 13.51 4.50
N VAL A 153 -7.23 14.47 4.26
CA VAL A 153 -7.08 15.14 2.96
C VAL A 153 -6.62 14.16 1.89
N THR A 154 -5.61 13.34 2.17
CA THR A 154 -5.13 12.34 1.20
C THR A 154 -6.19 11.29 0.89
N ALA A 155 -6.96 10.85 1.89
CA ALA A 155 -8.10 9.95 1.66
C ALA A 155 -9.19 10.61 0.80
N GLY A 156 -9.52 11.87 1.08
CA GLY A 156 -10.51 12.64 0.32
C GLY A 156 -10.09 12.86 -1.14
N VAL A 157 -8.84 13.22 -1.38
CA VAL A 157 -8.28 13.33 -2.73
C VAL A 157 -8.29 11.98 -3.43
N GLY A 158 -7.87 10.90 -2.76
CA GLY A 158 -7.93 9.54 -3.30
C GLY A 158 -9.33 9.12 -3.72
N TYR A 159 -10.35 9.45 -2.93
CA TYR A 159 -11.75 9.21 -3.28
C TYR A 159 -12.20 9.98 -4.52
N LEU A 160 -11.82 11.26 -4.65
CA LEU A 160 -12.10 12.04 -5.85
C LEU A 160 -11.44 11.46 -7.11
N VAL A 161 -10.20 10.96 -6.98
CA VAL A 161 -9.50 10.28 -8.06
C VAL A 161 -10.25 9.00 -8.46
N LEU A 162 -10.67 8.19 -7.49
CA LEU A 162 -11.46 6.98 -7.74
C LEU A 162 -12.77 7.29 -8.48
N MET A 163 -13.47 8.35 -8.07
CA MET A 163 -14.69 8.80 -8.76
C MET A 163 -14.41 9.24 -10.20
N LYS A 164 -13.28 9.89 -10.46
CA LYS A 164 -12.86 10.21 -11.83
C LYS A 164 -12.55 8.94 -12.63
N ILE A 165 -11.89 7.94 -12.05
CA ILE A 165 -11.60 6.66 -12.72
C ILE A 165 -12.91 5.95 -13.08
N LYS A 166 -13.85 5.87 -12.14
CA LYS A 166 -15.17 5.28 -12.37
C LYS A 166 -15.94 5.96 -13.51
N LYS A 167 -15.88 7.30 -13.60
CA LYS A 167 -16.49 8.02 -14.73
C LYS A 167 -15.86 7.66 -16.07
N SER A 168 -14.54 7.52 -16.12
CA SER A 168 -13.82 7.10 -17.33
C SER A 168 -14.20 5.68 -17.75
N ASP A 169 -14.36 4.77 -16.78
CA ASP A 169 -14.76 3.38 -17.00
C ASP A 169 -16.15 3.27 -17.66
N VAL A 170 -17.16 3.96 -17.10
CA VAL A 170 -18.52 4.01 -17.66
C VAL A 170 -18.52 4.54 -19.09
N SER A 171 -17.78 5.62 -19.36
CA SER A 171 -17.70 6.19 -20.71
C SER A 171 -17.06 5.24 -21.72
N PHE A 172 -16.08 4.43 -21.29
CA PHE A 172 -15.43 3.46 -22.15
C PHE A 172 -16.35 2.29 -22.49
N THR A 173 -17.17 1.84 -21.53
CA THR A 173 -18.20 0.82 -21.78
C THR A 173 -19.28 1.31 -22.74
N GLU A 174 -19.76 2.55 -22.59
CA GLU A 174 -20.75 3.14 -23.50
C GLU A 174 -20.21 3.28 -24.94
N LEU A 175 -18.94 3.66 -25.09
CA LEU A 175 -18.28 3.72 -26.39
C LEU A 175 -18.21 2.33 -27.03
N LYS A 176 -17.83 1.30 -26.29
CA LYS A 176 -17.82 -0.08 -26.79
C LYS A 176 -19.20 -0.54 -27.24
N GLU A 177 -20.24 -0.27 -26.45
CA GLU A 177 -21.61 -0.61 -26.83
C GLU A 177 -22.08 0.13 -28.09
N SER A 178 -21.73 1.42 -28.24
CA SER A 178 -22.09 2.18 -29.44
C SER A 178 -21.37 1.68 -30.70
N PHE A 179 -20.08 1.32 -30.60
CA PHE A 179 -19.36 0.65 -31.69
C PHE A 179 -19.92 -0.73 -32.00
N GLN A 180 -20.35 -1.49 -30.99
CA GLN A 180 -20.97 -2.79 -31.21
C GLN A 180 -22.33 -2.66 -31.88
N LYS A 181 -23.15 -1.67 -31.49
CA LYS A 181 -24.44 -1.35 -32.14
C LYS A 181 -24.26 -0.86 -33.58
N MET A 182 -23.28 0.01 -33.83
CA MET A 182 -22.94 0.44 -35.19
C MET A 182 -22.41 -0.73 -36.03
N ARG A 183 -21.60 -1.61 -35.46
CA ARG A 183 -21.14 -2.82 -36.15
C ARG A 183 -22.32 -3.71 -36.50
N SER A 184 -23.25 -3.96 -35.57
CA SER A 184 -24.46 -4.77 -35.87
C SER A 184 -25.40 -4.11 -36.87
N ALA A 185 -25.53 -2.78 -36.86
CA ALA A 185 -26.31 -2.04 -37.85
C ALA A 185 -25.59 -1.94 -39.22
N ALA A 186 -24.26 -2.07 -39.24
CA ALA A 186 -23.47 -2.15 -40.46
C ALA A 186 -23.50 -3.56 -41.09
N VAL A 187 -23.97 -4.59 -40.37
CA VAL A 187 -24.25 -5.94 -40.92
C VAL A 187 -25.64 -5.98 -41.59
N GLU A 188 -26.04 -4.92 -42.28
CA GLU A 188 -27.32 -4.89 -43.03
C GLU A 188 -27.17 -5.32 -44.49
N ASP A 189 -25.96 -5.57 -45.00
CA ASP A 189 -25.78 -6.16 -46.33
C ASP A 189 -24.97 -7.47 -46.27
N GLY A 190 -25.69 -8.60 -46.30
CA GLY A 190 -25.09 -9.93 -46.39
C GLY A 190 -24.27 -10.16 -47.67
N ARG A 191 -24.35 -9.25 -48.66
CA ARG A 191 -23.52 -9.27 -49.88
C ARG A 191 -22.17 -8.57 -49.71
N LEU A 192 -21.99 -7.78 -48.65
CA LEU A 192 -20.75 -7.05 -48.32
C LEU A 192 -20.08 -7.61 -47.06
N ALA A 193 -20.59 -8.72 -46.53
CA ALA A 193 -19.94 -9.43 -45.45
C ALA A 193 -18.56 -9.90 -45.93
N SER A 194 -17.49 -9.44 -45.26
CA SER A 194 -16.14 -9.91 -45.54
C SER A 194 -16.08 -11.41 -45.28
N VAL A 195 -15.86 -12.19 -46.34
CA VAL A 195 -15.60 -13.62 -46.25
C VAL A 195 -14.30 -13.81 -45.47
N ASP A 196 -14.36 -14.54 -44.35
CA ASP A 196 -13.16 -14.94 -43.62
C ASP A 196 -12.38 -15.94 -44.49
N GLY A 197 -11.25 -15.49 -45.06
CA GLY A 197 -10.40 -16.29 -45.95
C GLY A 197 -9.08 -15.59 -46.27
N SER A 198 -8.05 -16.36 -46.63
CA SER A 198 -6.79 -15.80 -47.14
C SER A 198 -6.96 -15.42 -48.62
N PRO A 199 -6.18 -14.45 -49.16
CA PRO A 199 -6.26 -14.09 -50.58
C PRO A 199 -6.09 -15.34 -51.47
N GLY A 200 -7.17 -15.75 -52.14
CA GLY A 200 -7.21 -16.96 -52.97
C GLY A 200 -8.23 -18.03 -52.53
N ASP A 201 -8.84 -17.88 -51.35
CA ASP A 201 -9.80 -18.82 -50.76
C ASP A 201 -11.25 -18.33 -50.99
N TRP A 202 -11.64 -18.13 -52.25
CA TRP A 202 -13.00 -17.72 -52.61
C TRP A 202 -13.88 -18.96 -52.79
N PRO A 203 -15.06 -19.03 -52.15
CA PRO A 203 -16.04 -20.09 -52.44
C PRO A 203 -16.46 -20.03 -53.93
N ASP A 204 -16.49 -21.18 -54.60
CA ASP A 204 -16.84 -21.31 -56.03
C ASP A 204 -18.25 -20.78 -56.40
N ASP A 205 -19.07 -20.42 -55.42
CA ASP A 205 -20.45 -19.94 -55.58
C ASP A 205 -20.57 -18.44 -55.88
N ASP A 206 -19.47 -17.67 -55.85
CA ASP A 206 -19.52 -16.19 -55.89
C ASP A 206 -19.54 -15.59 -57.31
N PHE A 207 -19.64 -16.42 -58.35
CA PHE A 207 -19.88 -15.95 -59.71
C PHE A 207 -21.32 -16.27 -60.12
N VAL A 208 -22.13 -15.22 -60.22
CA VAL A 208 -23.45 -15.24 -60.86
C VAL A 208 -23.35 -15.94 -62.22
N ARG A 209 -23.76 -17.21 -62.29
CA ARG A 209 -24.03 -17.88 -63.57
C ARG A 209 -25.30 -17.26 -64.13
N HIS A 210 -25.14 -16.34 -65.07
CA HIS A 210 -26.22 -16.00 -65.99
C HIS A 210 -26.58 -17.24 -66.80
N GLN A 211 -27.80 -17.74 -66.60
CA GLN A 211 -28.59 -18.41 -67.64
C GLN A 211 -29.73 -17.48 -68.04
#